data_AF-A9G7G4-F1
#
_entry.id   AF-A9G7G4-F1
#
_cell.length_a   1.000
_cell.length_b   1.000
_cell.length_c   1.000
_cell.angle_alpha   90.00
_cell.angle_beta   90.00
_cell.angle_gamma   90.00
#
_symmetry.space_group_name_H-M   'P 1'
#
loop_
_entity.id
_entity.type
_entity.pdbx_description
1 polymer ?
#
loop_
_entity_poly.entity_id
_entity_poly.type
_entity_poly.pdbx_seq_one_letter_code
_entity_poly.pdbx_strand_id
1 'polypeptide(L)'
;MHKGRSESNDSKDILENPGNEQFPVDTRVVTRIRLFVDRAGVDLARIVLMNDQATPQHSPYREYHHGNAGVLIDGVTSLSMHADAIACSQQAIEGFVGTMPMHLDLLQSAKWRRGVCTSSAAHKRLFKAIDPDDSTKMIGLLIEQDQQGRLERVTWYKTRDARTLFHATPEKLTFEMVKDENGAPSLDPSDIGGWTWFYTTSPFGS
;
A
#
# COMPACT_ATOMS: atom_id res chain seq x y z
N MET A 1 -26.35 -58.85 -2.59
CA MET A 1 -27.42 -57.83 -2.52
C MET A 1 -26.97 -56.72 -1.59
N HIS A 2 -27.03 -55.47 -2.10
CA HIS A 2 -27.06 -54.16 -1.43
C HIS A 2 -26.01 -53.78 -0.37
N LYS A 3 -25.12 -52.82 -0.67
CA LYS A 3 -25.30 -51.33 -0.58
C LYS A 3 -25.43 -50.87 0.88
N GLY A 4 -24.67 -49.91 1.39
CA GLY A 4 -23.71 -49.02 0.74
C GLY A 4 -23.24 -47.89 1.67
N ARG A 5 -22.52 -46.93 1.05
CA ARG A 5 -22.13 -45.58 1.52
C ARG A 5 -21.29 -45.55 2.81
N SER A 6 -19.97 -45.35 2.78
CA SER A 6 -19.25 -44.16 2.27
C SER A 6 -19.99 -42.86 2.59
N GLU A 7 -19.88 -42.44 3.84
CA GLU A 7 -19.94 -41.03 4.22
C GLU A 7 -18.50 -40.58 4.42
N SER A 8 -17.86 -40.23 3.31
CA SER A 8 -16.80 -39.24 3.31
C SER A 8 -17.42 -37.96 3.87
N ASN A 9 -17.13 -37.65 5.13
CA ASN A 9 -17.27 -36.29 5.63
C ASN A 9 -16.26 -35.46 4.86
N ASP A 10 -16.71 -34.98 3.70
CA ASP A 10 -16.14 -33.90 2.93
C ASP A 10 -16.41 -32.61 3.70
N SER A 11 -15.86 -32.55 4.93
CA SER A 11 -15.58 -31.28 5.58
C SER A 11 -14.44 -30.69 4.78
N LYS A 12 -14.79 -30.04 3.67
CA LYS A 12 -14.01 -28.92 3.18
C LYS A 12 -13.95 -27.95 4.33
N ASP A 13 -12.89 -28.09 5.13
CA ASP A 13 -12.30 -26.98 5.83
C ASP A 13 -12.09 -25.91 4.76
N ILE A 14 -13.08 -25.03 4.68
CA ILE A 14 -12.88 -23.70 4.17
C ILE A 14 -11.81 -23.17 5.11
N LEU A 15 -10.55 -23.26 4.69
CA LEU A 15 -9.46 -22.48 5.22
C LEU A 15 -9.84 -21.02 4.97
N GLU A 16 -10.71 -20.49 5.83
CA GLU A 16 -10.74 -19.08 6.14
C GLU A 16 -9.29 -18.76 6.49
N ASN A 17 -8.59 -18.03 5.61
CA ASN A 17 -7.28 -17.49 5.90
C ASN A 17 -7.53 -16.19 6.67
N PRO A 18 -7.62 -16.18 8.01
CA PRO A 18 -8.18 -15.06 8.76
C PRO A 18 -7.12 -13.98 9.03
N GLY A 19 -6.06 -13.91 8.23
CA GLY A 19 -4.81 -13.24 8.62
C GLY A 19 -4.09 -12.41 7.57
N ASN A 20 -4.57 -12.34 6.33
CA ASN A 20 -3.86 -11.63 5.25
C ASN A 20 -4.77 -10.58 4.63
N GLU A 21 -4.83 -9.38 5.22
CA GLU A 21 -5.36 -8.24 4.47
C GLU A 21 -4.45 -7.02 4.61
N GLN A 22 -3.91 -6.57 3.47
CA GLN A 22 -3.88 -5.15 3.13
C GLN A 22 -4.02 -4.96 1.60
N PHE A 23 -5.08 -4.22 1.23
CA PHE A 23 -5.31 -3.43 0.01
C PHE A 23 -5.36 -4.03 -1.41
N PRO A 24 -6.49 -3.82 -2.13
CA PRO A 24 -7.88 -3.86 -1.67
C PRO A 24 -8.39 -5.29 -1.43
N VAL A 25 -9.44 -5.39 -0.60
CA VAL A 25 -10.22 -6.61 -0.29
C VAL A 25 -11.19 -7.00 -1.41
N ASP A 26 -11.35 -6.15 -2.44
CA ASP A 26 -12.22 -6.46 -3.57
C ASP A 26 -11.64 -7.63 -4.38
N THR A 27 -12.19 -8.81 -4.07
CA THR A 27 -11.90 -10.06 -4.74
C THR A 27 -12.32 -9.95 -6.22
N ARG A 28 -11.35 -10.22 -7.11
CA ARG A 28 -11.47 -10.46 -8.57
C ARG A 28 -10.92 -9.41 -9.57
N VAL A 29 -9.99 -8.53 -9.21
CA VAL A 29 -9.27 -7.69 -10.21
C VAL A 29 -7.82 -7.39 -9.78
N VAL A 30 -6.86 -7.47 -10.72
CA VAL A 30 -5.48 -6.97 -10.53
C VAL A 30 -5.54 -5.45 -10.41
N THR A 31 -5.26 -4.93 -9.22
CA THR A 31 -5.40 -3.50 -8.95
C THR A 31 -4.02 -2.86 -8.94
N ARG A 32 -3.82 -1.90 -9.84
CA ARG A 32 -2.67 -0.99 -9.86
C ARG A 32 -2.85 0.05 -8.78
N ILE A 33 -1.76 0.51 -8.17
CA ILE A 33 -1.70 1.84 -7.56
C ILE A 33 -0.45 2.58 -8.06
N ARG A 34 -0.60 3.77 -8.64
CA ARG A 34 0.50 4.66 -9.05
C ARG A 34 0.63 5.78 -8.02
N LEU A 35 1.86 6.14 -7.64
CA LEU A 35 2.14 7.34 -6.86
C LEU A 35 2.88 8.34 -7.76
N PHE A 36 2.17 9.38 -8.19
CA PHE A 36 2.72 10.48 -8.97
C PHE A 36 3.16 11.63 -8.08
N VAL A 37 4.27 12.27 -8.46
CA VAL A 37 4.63 13.61 -7.98
C VAL A 37 4.12 14.63 -9.00
N ASP A 38 3.36 15.62 -8.52
CA ASP A 38 2.86 16.79 -9.28
C ASP A 38 2.02 16.53 -10.56
N ARG A 39 1.76 17.60 -11.35
CA ARG A 39 0.91 17.59 -12.57
C ARG A 39 1.69 17.43 -13.88
N ALA A 40 3.01 17.59 -13.88
CA ALA A 40 3.90 17.45 -15.04
C ALA A 40 4.52 16.03 -15.08
N GLY A 41 3.83 15.07 -14.46
CA GLY A 41 4.38 14.22 -13.41
C GLY A 41 5.45 13.20 -13.76
N VAL A 42 6.29 12.95 -12.76
CA VAL A 42 7.18 11.79 -12.68
C VAL A 42 6.64 10.83 -11.63
N ASP A 43 6.55 9.55 -11.96
CA ASP A 43 6.12 8.53 -11.00
C ASP A 43 7.23 8.34 -9.96
N LEU A 44 6.87 8.46 -8.69
CA LEU A 44 7.74 8.09 -7.56
C LEU A 44 7.80 6.57 -7.43
N ALA A 45 6.63 5.93 -7.52
CA ALA A 45 6.51 4.48 -7.45
C ALA A 45 5.27 3.97 -8.21
N ARG A 46 5.35 2.71 -8.62
CA ARG A 46 4.30 1.92 -9.24
C ARG A 46 4.11 0.65 -8.44
N ILE A 47 2.89 0.40 -8.00
CA ILE A 47 2.55 -0.71 -7.11
C ILE A 47 1.65 -1.68 -7.86
N VAL A 48 2.11 -2.92 -7.99
CA VAL A 48 1.33 -4.05 -8.53
C VAL A 48 0.80 -4.85 -7.34
N LEU A 49 -0.52 -5.01 -7.28
CA LEU A 49 -1.19 -5.79 -6.24
C LEU A 49 -1.72 -7.09 -6.86
N MET A 50 -1.29 -8.22 -6.30
CA MET A 50 -1.76 -9.55 -6.67
C MET A 50 -2.67 -10.07 -5.56
N ASN A 51 -3.97 -10.14 -5.81
CA ASN A 51 -4.94 -10.69 -4.85
C ASN A 51 -4.88 -12.23 -4.90
N ASP A 52 -5.87 -12.90 -5.46
CA ASP A 52 -5.89 -14.38 -5.60
C ASP A 52 -5.24 -14.89 -6.91
N GLN A 53 -4.69 -13.99 -7.72
CA GLN A 53 -4.10 -14.30 -9.02
C GLN A 53 -2.57 -14.39 -8.96
N ALA A 54 -1.99 -15.08 -9.93
CA ALA A 54 -0.54 -15.20 -10.08
C ALA A 54 -0.13 -15.05 -11.55
N THR A 55 1.12 -14.67 -11.77
CA THR A 55 1.82 -14.73 -13.07
C THR A 55 3.16 -15.45 -12.88
N PRO A 56 3.90 -15.79 -13.94
CA PRO A 56 5.19 -16.47 -13.79
C PRO A 56 6.19 -15.74 -12.87
N GLN A 57 6.11 -14.41 -12.74
CA GLN A 57 7.00 -13.61 -11.90
C GLN A 57 6.34 -13.05 -10.63
N HIS A 58 5.01 -13.18 -10.49
CA HIS A 58 4.27 -12.58 -9.38
C HIS A 58 3.35 -13.61 -8.71
N SER A 59 3.54 -13.79 -7.41
CA SER A 59 2.75 -14.68 -6.56
C SER A 59 1.47 -14.02 -6.09
N PRO A 60 0.43 -14.80 -5.72
CA PRO A 60 -0.79 -14.25 -5.15
C PRO A 60 -0.52 -13.71 -3.74
N TYR A 61 -1.38 -12.79 -3.30
CA TYR A 61 -1.36 -12.09 -2.01
C TYR A 61 -0.06 -11.33 -1.75
N ARG A 62 0.43 -10.67 -2.80
CA ARG A 62 1.68 -9.89 -2.77
C ARG A 62 1.48 -8.48 -3.29
N GLU A 63 2.25 -7.56 -2.73
CA GLU A 63 2.42 -6.20 -3.24
C GLU A 63 3.84 -6.02 -3.76
N TYR A 64 3.97 -5.53 -4.98
CA TYR A 64 5.25 -5.27 -5.62
C TYR A 64 5.40 -3.77 -5.85
N HIS A 65 6.30 -3.15 -5.11
CA HIS A 65 6.55 -1.71 -5.18
C HIS A 65 7.79 -1.46 -6.04
N HIS A 66 7.57 -0.91 -7.23
CA HIS A 66 8.61 -0.49 -8.15
C HIS A 66 8.84 1.00 -7.96
N GLY A 67 10.03 1.41 -7.55
CA GLY A 67 10.32 2.82 -7.27
C GLY A 67 11.25 3.46 -8.29
N ASN A 68 11.21 4.78 -8.33
CA ASN A 68 12.04 5.61 -9.18
C ASN A 68 13.08 6.35 -8.34
N ALA A 69 14.28 5.81 -8.27
CA ALA A 69 15.38 6.43 -7.51
C ALA A 69 15.85 7.79 -8.07
N GLY A 70 15.41 8.17 -9.28
CA GLY A 70 15.64 9.50 -9.85
C GLY A 70 14.77 10.59 -9.23
N VAL A 71 13.80 10.24 -8.37
CA VAL A 71 12.90 11.18 -7.70
C VAL A 71 13.18 11.14 -6.20
N LEU A 72 13.76 12.22 -5.67
CA LEU A 72 13.92 12.40 -4.23
C LEU A 72 12.65 12.97 -3.62
N ILE A 73 12.15 12.33 -2.55
CA ILE A 73 10.91 12.73 -1.88
C ILE A 73 11.03 14.07 -1.13
N ASP A 74 12.24 14.58 -0.92
CA ASP A 74 12.46 15.75 -0.04
C ASP A 74 11.83 17.05 -0.54
N GLY A 75 11.80 17.22 -1.86
CA GLY A 75 11.21 18.38 -2.52
C GLY A 75 9.72 18.22 -2.82
N VAL A 76 9.12 17.06 -2.50
CA VAL A 76 7.75 16.73 -2.90
C VAL A 76 6.76 17.30 -1.89
N THR A 77 5.88 18.19 -2.36
CA THR A 77 4.84 18.83 -1.52
C THR A 77 3.47 18.18 -1.64
N SER A 78 3.25 17.38 -2.69
CA SER A 78 2.00 16.68 -2.95
C SER A 78 2.23 15.45 -3.79
N LEU A 79 1.42 14.43 -3.59
CA LEU A 79 1.44 13.22 -4.39
C LEU A 79 0.03 12.78 -4.75
N SER A 80 -0.13 12.20 -5.92
CA SER A 80 -1.41 11.68 -6.39
C SER A 80 -1.31 10.18 -6.56
N MET A 81 -2.15 9.48 -5.84
CA MET A 81 -2.39 8.07 -5.99
C MET A 81 -3.46 7.84 -7.05
N HIS A 82 -3.20 6.97 -8.02
CA HIS A 82 -4.19 6.55 -9.03
C HIS A 82 -4.26 5.04 -9.11
N ALA A 83 -5.47 4.49 -9.06
CA ALA A 83 -5.70 3.06 -9.17
C ALA A 83 -6.48 2.72 -10.43
N ASP A 84 -5.98 1.72 -11.15
CA ASP A 84 -6.56 1.21 -12.39
C ASP A 84 -6.51 -0.31 -12.40
N ALA A 85 -7.47 -0.95 -13.08
CA ALA A 85 -7.38 -2.38 -13.39
C ALA A 85 -6.46 -2.62 -14.60
N ILE A 86 -5.64 -3.68 -14.54
CA ILE A 86 -4.92 -4.19 -15.72
C ILE A 86 -5.20 -5.68 -15.93
N ALA A 87 -4.96 -6.19 -17.14
CA ALA A 87 -5.04 -7.62 -17.40
C ALA A 87 -4.01 -8.39 -16.55
N CYS A 88 -4.41 -9.53 -15.96
CA CYS A 88 -3.51 -10.41 -15.22
C CYS A 88 -2.59 -11.20 -16.16
N SER A 89 -1.59 -10.52 -16.71
CA SER A 89 -0.59 -11.12 -17.60
C SER A 89 0.77 -10.48 -17.36
N GLN A 90 1.83 -11.26 -17.55
CA GLN A 90 3.19 -10.78 -17.42
C GLN A 90 3.45 -9.56 -18.33
N GLN A 91 2.97 -9.60 -19.57
CA GLN A 91 3.14 -8.51 -20.54
C GLN A 91 2.47 -7.20 -20.09
N ALA A 92 1.26 -7.27 -19.53
CA ALA A 92 0.57 -6.07 -19.04
C ALA A 92 1.28 -5.46 -17.82
N ILE A 93 1.79 -6.32 -16.92
CA ILE A 93 2.57 -5.89 -15.76
C ILE A 93 3.90 -5.26 -16.21
N GLU A 94 4.62 -5.88 -17.14
CA GLU A 94 5.89 -5.35 -17.69
C GLU A 94 5.69 -3.99 -18.39
N GLY A 95 4.68 -3.86 -19.25
CA GLY A 95 4.35 -2.59 -19.90
C GLY A 95 3.97 -1.50 -18.90
N PHE A 96 3.33 -1.89 -17.79
CA PHE A 96 2.99 -1.00 -16.70
C PHE A 96 4.21 -0.54 -15.91
N VAL A 97 5.11 -1.45 -15.53
CA VAL A 97 6.23 -1.12 -14.62
C VAL A 97 7.32 -0.43 -15.41
N GLY A 98 7.39 -0.73 -16.71
CA GLY A 98 8.38 -0.22 -17.63
C GLY A 98 9.77 -0.61 -17.12
N THR A 99 10.63 0.39 -16.97
CA THR A 99 12.01 0.19 -16.53
C THR A 99 12.21 0.41 -15.03
N MET A 100 11.13 0.58 -14.24
CA MET A 100 11.28 0.81 -12.81
C MET A 100 11.71 -0.46 -12.08
N PRO A 101 12.84 -0.43 -11.35
CA PRO A 101 13.26 -1.57 -10.57
C PRO A 101 12.26 -1.85 -9.45
N MET A 102 12.03 -3.14 -9.20
CA MET A 102 11.30 -3.59 -8.03
C MET A 102 12.18 -3.36 -6.79
N HIS A 103 11.70 -2.58 -5.83
CA HIS A 103 12.43 -2.30 -4.59
C HIS A 103 11.87 -3.06 -3.39
N LEU A 104 10.56 -3.31 -3.38
CA LEU A 104 9.93 -4.08 -2.31
C LEU A 104 8.97 -5.12 -2.91
N ASP A 105 9.01 -6.32 -2.34
CA ASP A 105 8.07 -7.40 -2.58
C ASP A 105 7.54 -7.86 -1.22
N LEU A 106 6.26 -7.62 -0.98
CA LEU A 106 5.66 -7.61 0.34
C LEU A 106 4.46 -8.56 0.38
N LEU A 107 4.25 -9.24 1.50
CA LEU A 107 2.98 -9.91 1.76
C LEU A 107 1.88 -8.86 1.96
N GLN A 108 0.69 -9.12 1.41
CA GLN A 108 -0.53 -8.35 1.68
C GLN A 108 -1.06 -8.66 3.09
N SER A 109 -0.30 -8.27 4.12
CA SER A 109 -0.69 -8.44 5.51
C SER A 109 -0.44 -7.16 6.29
N ALA A 110 -1.51 -6.52 6.75
CA ALA A 110 -1.41 -5.40 7.67
C ALA A 110 -1.36 -5.90 9.11
N LYS A 111 -0.35 -5.46 9.87
CA LYS A 111 -0.44 -5.44 11.33
C LYS A 111 -0.47 -4.01 11.80
N TRP A 112 -1.66 -3.55 12.19
CA TRP A 112 -1.86 -2.21 12.71
C TRP A 112 -1.36 -2.11 14.15
N ARG A 113 -0.66 -1.03 14.44
CA ARG A 113 -0.07 -0.74 15.74
C ARG A 113 -0.49 0.66 16.14
N ARG A 114 -1.03 0.80 17.35
CA ARG A 114 -1.32 2.12 17.92
C ARG A 114 -0.02 2.90 18.11
N GLY A 115 0.01 4.16 17.69
CA GLY A 115 1.13 5.08 17.89
C GLY A 115 1.67 5.67 16.59
N VAL A 116 2.95 6.05 16.63
CA VAL A 116 3.67 6.66 15.51
C VAL A 116 4.86 5.79 15.13
N CYS A 117 5.08 5.60 13.82
CA CYS A 117 6.25 4.89 13.33
C CYS A 117 7.52 5.75 13.52
N THR A 118 8.56 5.16 14.10
CA THR A 118 9.88 5.79 14.18
C THR A 118 10.69 5.41 12.94
N SER A 119 11.01 6.39 12.10
CA SER A 119 11.78 6.20 10.86
C SER A 119 13.24 6.60 11.01
N SER A 120 14.15 5.68 10.67
CA SER A 120 15.59 5.93 10.53
C SER A 120 16.03 6.20 9.09
N ALA A 121 15.10 6.26 8.14
CA ALA A 121 15.43 6.44 6.73
C ALA A 121 16.15 7.78 6.48
N ALA A 122 17.01 7.77 5.46
CA ALA A 122 17.81 8.93 5.07
C ALA A 122 16.94 10.04 4.50
N HIS A 123 15.98 9.68 3.65
CA HIS A 123 14.98 10.60 3.11
C HIS A 123 13.60 10.09 3.50
N LYS A 124 12.74 11.00 3.93
CA LYS A 124 11.40 10.65 4.38
C LYS A 124 10.45 11.81 4.31
N ARG A 125 9.18 11.48 4.07
CA ARG A 125 8.14 12.49 4.00
C ARG A 125 6.79 11.88 4.37
N LEU A 126 6.10 12.56 5.27
CA LEU A 126 4.72 12.23 5.64
C LEU A 126 3.77 13.07 4.80
N PHE A 127 2.78 12.40 4.23
CA PHE A 127 1.70 13.00 3.48
C PHE A 127 0.37 12.63 4.10
N LYS A 128 -0.65 13.46 3.87
CA LYS A 128 -2.01 13.25 4.36
C LYS A 128 -3.02 13.40 3.24
N ALA A 129 -4.10 12.64 3.30
CA ALA A 129 -5.28 12.79 2.48
C ALA A 129 -6.54 12.58 3.33
N ILE A 130 -7.71 12.90 2.79
CA ILE A 130 -8.98 12.51 3.41
C ILE A 130 -9.09 10.97 3.36
N ASP A 131 -9.48 10.32 4.46
CA ASP A 131 -9.68 8.86 4.45
C ASP A 131 -10.91 8.52 3.57
N PRO A 132 -10.75 7.73 2.50
CA PRO A 132 -11.88 7.36 1.65
C PRO A 132 -12.90 6.47 2.36
N ASP A 133 -12.52 5.79 3.45
CA ASP A 133 -13.47 5.01 4.27
C ASP A 133 -14.21 5.85 5.31
N ASP A 134 -13.74 7.06 5.61
CA ASP A 134 -14.34 8.01 6.57
C ASP A 134 -13.92 9.45 6.24
N SER A 135 -14.76 10.15 5.49
CA SER A 135 -14.49 11.53 5.05
C SER A 135 -14.32 12.56 6.18
N THR A 136 -14.62 12.20 7.43
CA THR A 136 -14.41 13.07 8.61
C THR A 136 -13.01 12.93 9.19
N LYS A 137 -12.21 11.99 8.67
CA LYS A 137 -10.87 11.64 9.13
C LYS A 137 -9.86 11.78 8.01
N MET A 138 -8.60 11.74 8.43
CA MET A 138 -7.45 11.77 7.52
C MET A 138 -6.77 10.41 7.53
N ILE A 139 -6.18 10.07 6.39
CA ILE A 139 -5.23 8.97 6.24
C ILE A 139 -3.84 9.56 6.02
N GLY A 140 -2.82 8.92 6.61
CA GLY A 140 -1.42 9.33 6.43
C GLY A 140 -0.63 8.31 5.62
N LEU A 141 0.36 8.79 4.88
CA LEU A 141 1.30 8.00 4.10
C LEU A 141 2.72 8.53 4.34
N LEU A 142 3.54 7.76 5.04
CA LEU A 142 4.96 8.03 5.21
C LEU A 142 5.74 7.22 4.19
N ILE A 143 6.49 7.92 3.36
CA ILE A 143 7.38 7.34 2.35
C ILE A 143 8.82 7.51 2.82
N GLU A 144 9.59 6.43 2.73
CA GLU A 144 10.98 6.37 3.18
C GLU A 144 11.87 5.90 2.02
N GLN A 145 12.96 6.64 1.77
CA GLN A 145 14.00 6.27 0.80
C GLN A 145 15.38 6.20 1.49
N ASP A 146 16.24 5.32 0.98
CA ASP A 146 17.64 5.27 1.36
C ASP A 146 18.45 6.44 0.77
N GLN A 147 19.74 6.54 1.14
CA GLN A 147 20.63 7.62 0.67
C GLN A 147 20.80 7.69 -0.86
N GLN A 148 20.41 6.64 -1.59
CA GLN A 148 20.44 6.58 -3.04
C GLN A 148 19.08 6.88 -3.68
N GLY A 149 18.08 7.29 -2.89
CA GLY A 149 16.72 7.56 -3.35
C GLY A 149 15.89 6.31 -3.61
N ARG A 150 16.37 5.10 -3.25
CA ARG A 150 15.60 3.87 -3.45
C ARG A 150 14.52 3.78 -2.40
N LEU A 151 13.31 3.40 -2.82
CA LEU A 151 12.19 3.17 -1.90
C LEU A 151 12.55 2.06 -0.91
N GLU A 152 12.56 2.37 0.38
CA GLU A 152 12.95 1.44 1.45
C GLU A 152 11.72 0.97 2.23
N ARG A 153 10.77 1.87 2.48
CA ARG A 153 9.57 1.55 3.26
C ARG A 153 8.41 2.46 2.91
N VAL A 154 7.22 1.87 3.03
CA VAL A 154 5.96 2.61 3.01
C VAL A 154 5.23 2.32 4.31
N THR A 155 4.80 3.37 4.98
CA THR A 155 4.04 3.29 6.22
C THR A 155 2.72 4.03 6.06
N TRP A 156 1.64 3.32 6.35
CA TRP A 156 0.30 3.88 6.31
C TRP A 156 -0.20 4.20 7.72
N TYR A 157 -0.97 5.27 7.85
CA TYR A 157 -1.56 5.72 9.09
C TYR A 157 -3.08 5.85 8.99
N LYS A 158 -3.81 5.34 9.98
CA LYS A 158 -5.25 5.54 10.14
C LYS A 158 -5.60 6.03 11.54
N THR A 159 -6.73 6.71 11.67
CA THR A 159 -7.25 7.18 12.96
C THR A 159 -8.11 6.15 13.69
N ARG A 160 -8.11 4.89 13.22
CA ARG A 160 -8.85 3.76 13.80
C ARG A 160 -8.01 2.49 13.72
N ASP A 161 -8.26 1.56 14.63
CA ASP A 161 -7.74 0.21 14.53
C ASP A 161 -8.43 -0.49 13.35
N ALA A 162 -7.72 -0.54 12.22
CA ALA A 162 -8.25 -1.04 10.98
C ALA A 162 -7.80 -2.48 10.75
N ARG A 163 -8.58 -3.25 9.99
CA ARG A 163 -8.13 -4.55 9.47
C ARG A 163 -7.49 -4.39 8.11
N THR A 164 -7.96 -3.42 7.34
CA THR A 164 -7.54 -3.12 5.98
C THR A 164 -7.18 -1.66 5.87
N LEU A 165 -6.41 -1.34 4.85
CA LEU A 165 -6.09 0.05 4.58
C LEU A 165 -7.26 0.78 3.89
N PHE A 166 -8.07 0.11 3.06
CA PHE A 166 -9.29 0.65 2.47
C PHE A 166 -10.30 -0.49 2.43
N HIS A 167 -11.58 -0.16 2.58
CA HIS A 167 -12.65 -1.11 2.29
C HIS A 167 -12.74 -1.38 0.80
N ALA A 168 -12.59 -0.35 -0.04
CA ALA A 168 -12.52 -0.43 -1.49
C ALA A 168 -11.40 0.49 -1.99
N THR A 169 -10.63 0.06 -3.00
CA THR A 169 -9.56 0.92 -3.54
C THR A 169 -10.16 2.11 -4.27
N PRO A 170 -9.83 3.36 -3.86
CA PRO A 170 -10.25 4.55 -4.56
C PRO A 170 -9.48 4.64 -5.88
N GLU A 171 -10.19 4.99 -6.95
CA GLU A 171 -9.60 5.27 -8.26
C GLU A 171 -8.54 6.38 -8.19
N LYS A 172 -8.72 7.33 -7.28
CA LYS A 172 -7.77 8.42 -7.05
C LYS A 172 -7.76 8.87 -5.60
N LEU A 173 -6.58 9.16 -5.08
CA LEU A 173 -6.40 9.83 -3.79
C LEU A 173 -5.27 10.86 -3.90
N THR A 174 -5.52 12.10 -3.52
CA THR A 174 -4.49 13.17 -3.55
C THR A 174 -4.04 13.44 -2.14
N PHE A 175 -2.72 13.42 -1.94
CA PHE A 175 -2.11 13.71 -0.67
C PHE A 175 -1.32 15.00 -0.72
N GLU A 176 -1.31 15.68 0.41
CA GLU A 176 -0.54 16.88 0.67
C GLU A 176 0.51 16.59 1.73
N MET A 177 1.66 17.22 1.62
CA MET A 177 2.72 17.10 2.63
C MET A 177 2.21 17.62 3.98
N VAL A 178 2.48 16.85 5.04
CA VAL A 178 2.19 17.27 6.41
C VAL A 178 3.18 18.36 6.81
N LYS A 179 2.67 19.40 7.46
CA LYS A 179 3.45 20.53 7.95
C LYS A 179 3.19 20.73 9.44
N ASP A 180 4.21 21.14 10.17
CA ASP A 180 4.09 21.58 11.56
C ASP A 180 3.41 22.96 11.67
N GLU A 181 3.26 23.45 12.90
CA GLU A 181 2.68 24.77 13.20
C GLU A 181 3.43 25.95 12.56
N ASN A 182 4.71 25.77 12.21
CA ASN A 182 5.56 26.77 11.57
C ASN A 182 5.55 26.65 10.03
N GLY A 183 4.81 25.68 9.49
CA GLY A 183 4.72 25.41 8.06
C GLY A 183 5.89 24.59 7.50
N ALA A 184 6.80 24.09 8.34
CA ALA A 184 7.89 23.21 7.94
C ALA A 184 7.39 21.76 7.75
N PRO A 185 8.01 20.95 6.87
CA PRO A 185 7.63 19.55 6.72
C PRO A 185 7.70 18.79 8.05
N SER A 186 6.63 18.08 8.39
CA SER A 186 6.56 17.26 9.60
C SER A 186 6.48 15.78 9.29
N LEU A 187 6.94 14.98 10.24
CA LEU A 187 6.81 13.52 10.27
C LEU A 187 5.88 13.04 11.41
N ASP A 188 5.36 13.97 12.23
CA ASP A 188 4.42 13.64 13.30
C ASP A 188 2.99 13.64 12.75
N PRO A 189 2.27 12.50 12.78
CA PRO A 189 0.87 12.47 12.36
C PRO A 189 -0.05 13.30 13.26
N SER A 190 0.39 13.71 14.46
CA SER A 190 -0.35 14.64 15.31
C SER A 190 -0.53 16.02 14.65
N ASP A 191 0.37 16.42 13.75
CA ASP A 191 0.28 17.65 12.95
C ASP A 191 -0.75 17.55 11.81
N ILE A 192 -1.26 16.34 11.52
CA ILE A 192 -2.43 16.15 10.67
C ILE A 192 -3.71 16.50 11.45
N GLY A 193 -3.76 16.09 12.72
CA GLY A 193 -4.85 16.31 13.66
C GLY A 193 -4.66 15.49 14.95
N GLY A 194 -5.28 15.95 16.04
CA GLY A 194 -5.15 15.36 17.39
C GLY A 194 -5.89 14.04 17.61
N TRP A 195 -5.97 13.17 16.61
CA TRP A 195 -6.59 11.85 16.73
C TRP A 195 -5.63 10.81 17.31
N THR A 196 -6.19 9.68 17.75
CA THR A 196 -5.35 8.50 18.01
C THR A 196 -4.99 7.86 16.68
N TRP A 197 -3.69 7.75 16.43
CA TRP A 197 -3.15 7.14 15.22
C TRP A 197 -2.78 5.68 15.42
N PHE A 198 -2.97 4.92 14.35
CA PHE A 198 -2.53 3.56 14.16
C PHE A 198 -1.72 3.53 12.87
N TYR A 199 -0.62 2.79 12.87
CA TYR A 199 0.20 2.63 11.68
C TYR A 199 0.41 1.16 11.33
N THR A 200 0.65 0.92 10.06
CA THR A 200 1.18 -0.35 9.58
C THR A 200 2.27 -0.07 8.56
N THR A 201 3.32 -0.88 8.61
CA THR A 201 4.51 -0.72 7.79
C THR A 201 4.60 -1.89 6.83
N SER A 202 5.10 -1.64 5.62
CA SER A 202 5.59 -2.74 4.78
C SER A 202 6.54 -3.62 5.61
N PRO A 203 6.34 -4.95 5.69
CA PRO A 203 7.26 -5.82 6.41
C PRO A 203 8.66 -5.65 5.84
N PHE A 204 9.69 -5.63 6.69
CA PHE A 204 11.07 -5.67 6.21
C PHE A 204 11.25 -6.95 5.40
N GLY A 205 11.81 -6.83 4.18
CA GLY A 205 12.25 -7.99 3.43
C GLY A 205 13.24 -8.77 4.29
N SER A 206 12.85 -9.98 4.69
CA SER A 206 13.74 -10.97 5.29
C SER A 206 14.64 -11.58 4.25
#